data_AF-A0A952W6C3-F1
#
_entry.id   AF-A0A952W6C3-F1
#
_cell.length_a   1.000
_cell.length_b   1.000
_cell.length_c   1.000
_cell.angle_alpha   90.00
_cell.angle_beta   90.00
_cell.angle_gamma   90.00
#
_symmetry.space_group_name_H-M   'P 1'
#
loop_
_entity.id
_entity.type
_entity.pdbx_description
1 polymer ?
#
loop_
_entity_poly.entity_id
_entity_poly.type
_entity_poly.pdbx_seq_one_letter_code
_entity_poly.pdbx_strand_id
1 'polypeptide(L)'
;MSTIAKATLDFIPSSRRIDRRRCLQRDHAETLLRRAEYLPEHDRLILVAALHDGRSSAEIACLAQSHPSSIRRRLRTLLKRLGSPRFIFVMRQHEHWPPVRRRIAVACELHGLSSRQAAGALGISLHIVRRHRLVIDALFEHSRKEAAA
;
A
#
# COMPACT_ATOMS: atom_id res chain seq x y z
N MET A 1 -49.28 -40.71 24.19
CA MET A 1 -48.62 -39.47 24.66
C MET A 1 -47.11 -39.74 24.72
N SER A 2 -46.49 -40.09 23.59
CA SER A 2 -45.68 -39.25 22.68
C SER A 2 -44.39 -38.67 23.28
N THR A 3 -43.43 -39.57 23.48
CA THR A 3 -42.02 -39.54 23.07
C THR A 3 -41.42 -38.19 22.70
N ILE A 4 -40.58 -37.65 23.59
CA ILE A 4 -39.64 -36.55 23.32
C ILE A 4 -38.23 -37.15 23.17
N ALA A 5 -37.42 -36.50 22.32
CA ALA A 5 -35.98 -36.66 22.12
C ALA A 5 -35.51 -37.69 21.06
N LYS A 6 -35.55 -37.25 19.80
CA LYS A 6 -34.65 -37.75 18.74
C LYS A 6 -34.21 -36.57 17.87
N ALA A 7 -32.89 -36.48 17.65
CA ALA A 7 -32.16 -35.51 16.81
C ALA A 7 -32.24 -34.05 17.32
N THR A 8 -31.15 -33.29 17.46
CA THR A 8 -30.12 -33.06 16.44
C THR A 8 -28.82 -32.61 17.13
N LEU A 9 -28.04 -33.56 17.63
CA LEU A 9 -26.59 -33.41 17.68
C LEU A 9 -26.08 -33.86 16.30
N ASP A 10 -25.09 -33.13 15.77
CA ASP A 10 -24.36 -33.38 14.52
C ASP A 10 -24.69 -32.44 13.34
N PHE A 11 -24.47 -31.14 13.57
CA PHE A 11 -23.83 -30.32 12.55
C PHE A 11 -22.62 -29.61 13.16
N ILE A 12 -21.57 -30.39 13.46
CA ILE A 12 -20.22 -29.84 13.55
C ILE A 12 -19.80 -29.69 12.08
N PRO A 13 -19.69 -28.46 11.53
CA PRO A 13 -19.16 -28.31 10.18
C PRO A 13 -17.76 -28.92 10.19
N SER A 14 -17.64 -30.06 9.49
CA SER A 14 -16.36 -30.73 9.27
C SER A 14 -15.36 -29.67 8.84
N SER A 15 -14.17 -29.71 9.44
CA SER A 15 -13.15 -28.70 9.30
C SER A 15 -13.00 -28.31 7.83
N ARG A 16 -13.53 -27.14 7.46
CA ARG A 16 -13.19 -26.48 6.20
C ARG A 16 -11.68 -26.45 6.20
N ARG A 17 -11.06 -27.19 5.27
CA ARG A 17 -9.67 -26.93 4.91
C ARG A 17 -9.68 -25.51 4.38
N ILE A 18 -9.46 -24.55 5.27
CA ILE A 18 -9.34 -23.12 4.95
C ILE A 18 -8.28 -23.09 3.87
N ASP A 19 -8.69 -22.71 2.66
CA ASP A 19 -7.77 -22.55 1.55
C ASP A 19 -6.79 -21.46 1.96
N ARG A 20 -5.62 -21.88 2.45
CA ARG A 20 -4.56 -20.99 2.92
C ARG A 20 -4.16 -20.01 1.81
N ARG A 21 -4.35 -20.34 0.53
CA ARG A 21 -4.09 -19.42 -0.59
C ARG A 21 -5.03 -18.22 -0.54
N ARG A 22 -6.32 -18.45 -0.34
CA ARG A 22 -7.31 -17.35 -0.20
C ARG A 22 -7.07 -16.53 1.06
N CYS A 23 -6.72 -17.17 2.18
CA CYS A 23 -6.37 -16.45 3.41
C CYS A 23 -5.14 -15.56 3.21
N LEU A 24 -4.04 -16.12 2.68
CA LEU A 24 -2.81 -15.36 2.40
C LEU A 24 -3.03 -14.21 1.42
N GLN A 25 -3.87 -14.40 0.40
CA GLN A 25 -4.24 -13.33 -0.53
C GLN A 25 -5.02 -12.21 0.17
N ARG A 26 -5.92 -12.56 1.08
CA ARG A 26 -6.68 -11.58 1.88
C ARG A 26 -5.77 -10.81 2.82
N ASP A 27 -4.91 -11.50 3.59
CA ASP A 27 -3.98 -10.87 4.54
C ASP A 27 -3.01 -9.93 3.81
N HIS A 28 -2.56 -10.34 2.62
CA HIS A 28 -1.73 -9.52 1.76
C HIS A 28 -2.47 -8.28 1.25
N ALA A 29 -3.72 -8.44 0.78
CA ALA A 29 -4.55 -7.32 0.35
C ALA A 29 -4.82 -6.32 1.48
N GLU A 30 -5.16 -6.81 2.68
CA GLU A 30 -5.35 -5.96 3.87
C GLU A 30 -4.06 -5.20 4.25
N THR A 31 -2.91 -5.86 4.16
CA THR A 31 -1.61 -5.21 4.38
C THR A 31 -1.37 -4.09 3.37
N LEU A 32 -1.67 -4.31 2.10
CA LEU A 32 -1.52 -3.30 1.05
C LEU A 32 -2.48 -2.13 1.24
N LEU A 33 -3.72 -2.39 1.67
CA LEU A 33 -4.72 -1.35 1.94
C LEU A 33 -4.32 -0.43 3.10
N ARG A 34 -3.78 -0.98 4.19
CA ARG A 34 -3.21 -0.15 5.29
C ARG A 34 -2.08 0.73 4.80
N ARG A 35 -1.20 0.21 3.95
CA ARG A 35 -0.11 1.01 3.35
C ARG A 35 -0.64 2.08 2.38
N ALA A 36 -1.78 1.83 1.74
CA ALA A 36 -2.40 2.77 0.81
C ALA A 36 -2.91 4.04 1.50
N GLU A 37 -3.05 4.06 2.83
CA GLU A 37 -3.38 5.26 3.61
C GLU A 37 -2.36 6.39 3.45
N TYR A 38 -1.11 6.04 3.12
CA TYR A 38 -0.02 7.00 2.86
C TYR A 38 0.06 7.47 1.41
N LEU A 39 -0.83 7.01 0.54
CA LEU A 39 -0.86 7.42 -0.86
C LEU A 39 -1.76 8.65 -1.06
N PRO A 40 -1.53 9.43 -2.13
CA PRO A 40 -2.49 10.43 -2.56
C PRO A 40 -3.88 9.81 -2.73
N GLU A 41 -4.92 10.56 -2.40
CA GLU A 41 -6.30 10.05 -2.33
C GLU A 41 -6.74 9.33 -3.62
N HIS A 42 -6.44 9.91 -4.79
CA HIS A 42 -6.76 9.28 -6.07
C HIS A 42 -6.08 7.91 -6.26
N ASP A 43 -4.82 7.74 -5.81
CA ASP A 43 -4.12 6.46 -5.90
C ASP A 43 -4.73 5.44 -4.92
N ARG A 44 -5.09 5.90 -3.72
CA ARG A 44 -5.74 5.09 -2.68
C ARG A 44 -7.09 4.57 -3.16
N LEU A 45 -7.93 5.42 -3.75
CA LEU A 45 -9.25 5.03 -4.28
C LEU A 45 -9.15 3.93 -5.34
N ILE A 46 -8.16 4.00 -6.24
CA ILE A 46 -7.92 2.94 -7.23
C ILE A 46 -7.61 1.60 -6.55
N LEU A 47 -6.78 1.61 -5.51
CA LEU A 47 -6.41 0.39 -4.78
C LEU A 47 -7.57 -0.17 -3.96
N VAL A 48 -8.36 0.68 -3.30
CA VAL A 48 -9.56 0.27 -2.57
C VAL A 48 -10.55 -0.38 -3.54
N ALA A 49 -10.85 0.28 -4.66
CA ALA A 49 -11.75 -0.28 -5.68
C ALA A 49 -11.27 -1.64 -6.22
N ALA A 50 -9.96 -1.82 -6.41
CA ALA A 50 -9.41 -3.06 -6.93
C ALA A 50 -9.31 -4.18 -5.88
N LEU A 51 -8.80 -3.88 -4.68
CA LEU A 51 -8.44 -4.88 -3.67
C LEU A 51 -9.55 -5.13 -2.64
N HIS A 52 -10.33 -4.10 -2.28
CA HIS A 52 -11.43 -4.22 -1.34
C HIS A 52 -12.74 -4.56 -2.06
N ASP A 53 -13.09 -3.79 -3.10
CA ASP A 53 -14.37 -3.96 -3.80
C ASP A 53 -14.32 -5.04 -4.90
N GLY A 54 -13.12 -5.52 -5.26
CA GLY A 54 -12.93 -6.53 -6.30
C GLY A 54 -13.27 -6.06 -7.72
N ARG A 55 -13.31 -4.75 -7.98
CA ARG A 55 -13.65 -4.21 -9.30
C ARG A 55 -12.56 -4.49 -10.32
N SER A 56 -12.97 -4.81 -11.54
CA SER A 56 -12.07 -4.96 -12.67
C SER A 56 -11.44 -3.62 -13.07
N SER A 57 -10.29 -3.66 -13.74
CA SER A 57 -9.65 -2.43 -14.26
C SER A 57 -10.51 -1.69 -15.29
N ALA A 58 -11.45 -2.37 -15.95
CA ALA A 58 -12.38 -1.74 -16.90
C ALA A 58 -13.45 -0.92 -16.17
N GLU A 59 -14.02 -1.44 -15.09
CA GLU A 59 -15.00 -0.72 -14.26
C GLU A 59 -14.36 0.48 -13.57
N ILE A 60 -13.15 0.31 -12.99
CA ILE A 60 -12.41 1.42 -12.38
C ILE A 60 -12.10 2.50 -13.42
N ALA A 61 -11.74 2.10 -14.64
CA ALA A 61 -11.47 3.03 -15.74
C ALA A 61 -12.70 3.82 -16.17
N CYS A 62 -13.86 3.17 -16.25
CA CYS A 62 -15.14 3.82 -16.50
C CYS A 62 -15.47 4.88 -15.42
N LEU A 63 -15.34 4.52 -14.14
CA LEU A 63 -15.56 5.44 -13.01
C LEU A 63 -14.58 6.62 -12.99
N ALA A 64 -13.32 6.38 -13.33
CA ALA A 64 -12.26 7.38 -13.34
C ALA A 64 -12.12 8.13 -14.68
N GLN A 65 -13.06 7.93 -15.62
CA GLN A 65 -13.05 8.52 -16.97
C GLN A 65 -11.67 8.38 -17.66
N SER A 66 -11.05 7.21 -17.49
CA SER A 66 -9.69 6.92 -17.94
C SER A 66 -9.67 5.67 -18.82
N HIS A 67 -8.60 5.45 -19.56
CA HIS A 67 -8.46 4.22 -20.35
C HIS A 67 -8.07 3.01 -19.46
N PRO A 68 -8.61 1.79 -19.69
CA PRO A 68 -8.28 0.60 -18.89
C PRO A 68 -6.79 0.25 -18.84
N SER A 69 -6.04 0.48 -19.93
CA SER A 69 -4.59 0.25 -19.97
C SER A 69 -3.84 1.17 -19.00
N SER A 70 -4.27 2.43 -18.86
CA SER A 70 -3.71 3.40 -17.92
C SER A 70 -3.95 2.97 -16.48
N ILE A 71 -5.15 2.49 -16.15
CA ILE A 71 -5.47 1.95 -14.82
C ILE A 71 -4.61 0.74 -14.49
N ARG A 72 -4.48 -0.24 -15.41
CA ARG A 72 -3.61 -1.42 -15.19
C ARG A 72 -2.16 -1.03 -14.96
N ARG A 73 -1.62 -0.11 -15.78
CA ARG A 73 -0.25 0.40 -15.62
C ARG A 73 -0.07 1.08 -14.27
N ARG A 74 -1.03 1.92 -13.88
CA ARG A 74 -1.03 2.64 -12.59
C ARG A 74 -1.08 1.66 -11.43
N LEU A 75 -2.05 0.73 -11.40
CA LEU A 75 -2.14 -0.33 -10.40
C LEU A 75 -0.83 -1.11 -10.24
N ARG A 76 -0.21 -1.54 -11.35
CA ARG A 76 1.08 -2.25 -11.30
C ARG A 76 2.18 -1.41 -10.63
N THR A 77 2.28 -0.13 -10.97
CA THR A 77 3.22 0.79 -10.35
C THR A 77 2.93 0.98 -8.86
N LEU A 78 1.65 1.13 -8.48
CA LEU A 78 1.23 1.29 -7.09
C LEU A 78 1.59 0.06 -6.25
N LEU A 79 1.25 -1.14 -6.72
CA LEU A 79 1.55 -2.39 -6.03
C LEU A 79 3.06 -2.61 -5.87
N LYS A 80 3.83 -2.36 -6.94
CA LYS A 80 5.30 -2.41 -6.88
C LYS A 80 5.86 -1.42 -5.85
N ARG A 81 5.33 -0.19 -5.80
CA ARG A 81 5.74 0.84 -4.83
C ARG A 81 5.42 0.44 -3.40
N LEU A 82 4.19 0.00 -3.12
CA LEU A 82 3.74 -0.43 -1.79
C LEU A 82 4.51 -1.65 -1.26
N GLY A 83 4.98 -2.51 -2.15
CA GLY A 83 5.84 -3.65 -1.82
C GLY A 83 7.33 -3.31 -1.69
N SER A 84 7.75 -2.11 -2.07
CA SER A 84 9.18 -1.77 -2.06
C SER A 84 9.72 -1.63 -0.63
N PRO A 85 10.91 -2.17 -0.31
CA PRO A 85 11.52 -2.03 1.01
C PRO A 85 11.67 -0.57 1.44
N ARG A 86 11.93 0.30 0.47
CA ARG A 86 12.11 1.74 0.67
C ARG A 86 10.83 2.44 1.09
N PHE A 87 9.70 2.13 0.46
CA PHE A 87 8.39 2.63 0.88
C PHE A 87 8.09 2.23 2.32
N ILE A 88 8.31 0.95 2.66
CA ILE A 88 8.07 0.41 4.01
C ILE A 88 8.96 1.11 5.03
N PHE A 89 10.24 1.33 4.70
CA PHE A 89 11.17 2.04 5.56
C PHE A 89 10.69 3.48 5.86
N VAL A 90 10.39 4.26 4.81
CA VAL A 90 9.92 5.63 4.98
C VAL A 90 8.60 5.67 5.76
N MET A 91 7.64 4.80 5.42
CA MET A 91 6.36 4.71 6.12
C MET A 91 6.56 4.53 7.63
N ARG A 92 7.50 3.68 8.06
CA ARG A 92 7.77 3.43 9.49
C ARG A 92 8.50 4.57 10.20
N GLN A 93 9.39 5.27 9.49
CA GLN A 93 10.35 6.17 10.12
C GLN A 93 10.01 7.66 9.98
N HIS A 94 9.23 8.05 8.97
CA HIS A 94 9.05 9.44 8.59
C HIS A 94 8.46 10.34 9.68
N GLU A 95 7.66 9.80 10.60
CA GLU A 95 7.07 10.57 11.71
C GLU A 95 8.12 11.14 12.67
N HIS A 96 9.25 10.46 12.83
CA HIS A 96 10.35 10.86 13.71
C HIS A 96 11.34 11.81 13.04
N TRP A 97 11.15 12.13 11.76
CA TRP A 97 12.09 12.96 11.01
C TRP A 97 11.79 14.45 11.17
N PRO A 98 12.83 15.31 11.05
CA PRO A 98 12.63 16.75 11.00
C PRO A 98 11.60 17.12 9.91
N PRO A 99 10.73 18.13 10.15
CA PRO A 99 9.54 18.39 9.31
C PRO A 99 9.83 18.50 7.81
N VAL A 100 10.92 19.16 7.43
CA VAL A 100 11.34 19.31 6.03
C VAL A 100 11.69 17.96 5.39
N ARG A 101 12.47 17.12 6.10
CA ARG A 101 12.84 15.78 5.62
C ARG A 101 11.61 14.89 5.50
N ARG A 102 10.70 14.94 6.48
CA ARG A 102 9.42 14.21 6.46
C ARG A 102 8.60 14.58 5.22
N ARG A 103 8.39 15.87 4.96
CA ARG A 103 7.63 16.33 3.77
C ARG A 103 8.25 15.86 2.46
N ILE A 104 9.57 15.94 2.33
CA ILE A 104 10.30 15.47 1.13
C ILE A 104 10.17 13.95 0.97
N ALA A 105 10.32 13.20 2.06
CA ALA A 105 10.21 11.76 2.05
C ALA A 105 8.82 11.27 1.63
N VAL A 106 7.77 11.87 2.21
CA VAL A 106 6.38 11.59 1.85
C VAL A 106 6.15 11.88 0.37
N ALA A 107 6.56 13.06 -0.11
CA ALA A 107 6.39 13.44 -1.51
C ALA A 107 7.12 12.51 -2.49
N CYS A 108 8.39 12.20 -2.24
CA CYS A 108 9.19 11.42 -3.17
C CYS A 108 8.95 9.90 -3.07
N GLU A 109 8.93 9.36 -1.86
CA GLU A 109 8.97 7.92 -1.64
C GLU A 109 7.56 7.33 -1.49
N LEU A 110 6.65 8.02 -0.79
CA LEU A 110 5.27 7.55 -0.60
C LEU A 110 4.38 7.95 -1.78
N HIS A 111 4.41 9.22 -2.18
CA HIS A 111 3.60 9.73 -3.30
C HIS A 111 4.23 9.47 -4.67
N GLY A 112 5.52 9.11 -4.73
CA GLY A 112 6.22 8.80 -5.98
C GLY A 112 6.51 10.02 -6.88
N LEU A 113 6.55 11.22 -6.31
CA LEU A 113 6.89 12.43 -7.06
C LEU A 113 8.39 12.45 -7.39
N SER A 114 8.73 12.87 -8.61
CA SER A 114 10.12 13.19 -8.95
C SER A 114 10.64 14.35 -8.08
N SER A 115 11.96 14.49 -7.92
CA SER A 115 12.54 15.59 -7.14
C SER A 115 12.10 16.97 -7.64
N ARG A 116 11.87 17.14 -8.95
CA ARG A 116 11.35 18.40 -9.53
C ARG A 116 9.89 18.64 -9.15
N GLN A 117 9.04 17.62 -9.27
CA GLN A 117 7.63 17.72 -8.84
C GLN A 117 7.51 17.96 -7.34
N ALA A 118 8.31 17.28 -6.53
CA ALA A 118 8.35 17.50 -5.08
C ALA A 118 8.81 18.92 -4.72
N ALA A 119 9.85 19.44 -5.40
CA ALA A 119 10.30 20.82 -5.22
C ALA A 119 9.17 21.83 -5.50
N GLY A 120 8.50 21.68 -6.65
CA GLY A 120 7.36 22.52 -7.04
C GLY A 120 6.18 22.41 -6.05
N ALA A 121 5.79 21.19 -5.68
CA ALA A 121 4.67 20.94 -4.76
C ALA A 121 4.94 21.44 -3.33
N LEU A 122 6.21 21.47 -2.89
CA LEU A 122 6.58 21.87 -1.53
C LEU A 122 7.02 23.33 -1.41
N GLY A 123 7.22 24.03 -2.53
CA GLY A 123 7.70 25.42 -2.54
C GLY A 123 9.15 25.56 -2.08
N ILE A 124 10.00 24.57 -2.33
CA ILE A 124 11.42 24.56 -1.93
C ILE A 124 12.34 24.32 -3.13
N SER A 125 13.59 24.72 -3.03
CA SER A 125 14.55 24.53 -4.13
C SER A 125 14.87 23.06 -4.37
N LEU A 126 15.16 22.72 -5.63
CA LEU A 126 15.58 21.38 -6.02
C LEU A 126 16.85 20.91 -5.28
N HIS A 127 17.74 21.84 -4.92
CA HIS A 127 18.95 21.55 -4.15
C HIS A 127 18.61 21.02 -2.75
N ILE A 128 17.67 21.66 -2.05
CA ILE A 128 17.20 21.21 -0.73
C ILE A 128 16.61 19.80 -0.83
N VAL A 129 15.76 19.54 -1.83
CA VAL A 129 15.17 18.21 -2.07
C VAL A 129 16.27 17.16 -2.26
N ARG A 130 17.25 17.42 -3.12
CA ARG A 130 18.37 16.49 -3.36
C ARG A 130 19.19 16.22 -2.10
N ARG A 131 19.55 17.26 -1.34
CA ARG A 131 20.31 17.13 -0.09
C ARG A 131 19.60 16.23 0.92
N HIS A 132 18.30 16.43 1.12
CA HIS A 132 17.52 15.60 2.04
C HIS A 132 17.33 14.17 1.53
N ARG A 133 17.17 13.95 0.22
CA ARG A 133 17.09 12.61 -0.35
C ARG A 133 18.37 11.80 -0.13
N LEU A 134 19.55 12.41 -0.28
CA LEU A 134 20.83 11.75 0.03
C LEU A 134 20.90 11.30 1.50
N VAL A 135 20.38 12.10 2.42
CA VAL A 135 20.31 11.70 3.85
C VAL A 135 19.35 10.52 4.04
N ILE A 136 18.19 10.54 3.38
CA ILE A 136 17.22 9.42 3.43
C ILE A 136 17.83 8.14 2.85
N ASP A 137 18.58 8.26 1.74
CA ASP A 137 19.32 7.16 1.13
C ASP A 137 20.31 6.55 2.12
N ALA A 138 21.13 7.38 2.77
CA ALA A 138 22.10 6.93 3.76
C ALA A 138 21.42 6.21 4.95
N LEU A 139 20.31 6.75 5.46
CA LEU A 139 19.55 6.13 6.56
C LEU A 139 18.94 4.78 6.16
N PHE A 140 18.40 4.67 4.95
CA PHE A 140 17.85 3.42 4.43
C PHE A 140 18.94 2.35 4.28
N GLU A 141 20.09 2.75 3.71
CA GLU A 141 21.24 1.86 3.53
C GLU A 141 21.79 1.36 4.87
N HIS A 142 21.84 2.23 5.88
CA HIS A 142 22.24 1.84 7.23
C HIS A 142 21.26 0.82 7.85
N SER A 143 19.96 1.11 7.83
CA SER A 143 18.93 0.19 8.35
C SER A 143 18.92 -1.16 7.63
N ARG A 144 19.23 -1.18 6.33
CA ARG A 144 19.34 -2.42 5.56
C ARG A 144 20.57 -3.24 5.97
N LYS A 145 21.69 -2.59 6.28
CA LYS A 145 22.91 -3.27 6.78
C LYS A 145 22.68 -3.86 8.17
N GLU A 146 22.02 -3.13 9.07
CA GLU A 146 21.66 -3.62 10.40
C GLU A 146 20.75 -4.85 10.35
N ALA A 147 19.80 -4.89 9.40
CA ALA A 147 18.92 -6.05 9.23
C ALA A 147 19.61 -7.29 8.62
N ALA A 148 20.83 -7.15 8.09
CA ALA A 148 21.59 -8.22 7.46
C ALA A 148 22.74 -8.77 8.32
N ALA A 149 23.08 -8.06 9.40
CA ALA A 149 24.06 -8.47 10.41
C ALA A 149 23.39 -9.34 11.49
#